data_AF-A0A8J6FH79-F1
#
_entry.id   AF-A0A8J6FH79-F1
#
_cell.length_a   1.000
_cell.length_b   1.000
_cell.length_c   1.000
_cell.angle_alpha   90.00
_cell.angle_beta   90.00
_cell.angle_gamma   90.00
#
_symmetry.space_group_name_H-M   'P 1'
#
loop_
_entity.id
_entity.type
_entity.pdbx_description
1 polymer ?
#
loop_
_entity_poly.entity_id
_entity_poly.type
_entity_poly.pdbx_seq_one_letter_code
_entity_poly.pdbx_strand_id
1 'polypeptide(L)'
;MGASAALIQADLRLVLCTPHPIGVTLQIPCPNPVKYKSEYSCFACLFSAARLQSGVLHSFVRCPLKRSLHSCPSLCAAQNWRIKHGFARSDSEYGPLTDLPDWSFADGRPGQPWKGQTRRKEENKEFASRIIRLNNEIDQGMKKWTEKQEGLKERQLLKEKNQLKSKAIFKKSSKS
;
A
#
# COMPACT_ATOMS: atom_id res chain seq x y z
N MET A 1 -19.17 -42.41 -31.52
CA MET A 1 -19.07 -41.59 -32.76
C MET A 1 -19.77 -40.27 -32.49
N GLY A 2 -19.18 -39.09 -32.44
CA GLY A 2 -17.82 -38.58 -32.36
C GLY A 2 -18.02 -37.10 -32.04
N ALA A 3 -17.48 -36.60 -30.93
CA ALA A 3 -17.60 -35.20 -30.55
C ALA A 3 -16.27 -34.50 -30.81
N SER A 4 -16.36 -33.41 -31.56
CA SER A 4 -15.29 -32.65 -32.20
C SER A 4 -14.28 -32.09 -31.19
N ALA A 5 -13.01 -32.46 -31.35
CA ALA A 5 -11.88 -31.85 -30.67
C ALA A 5 -11.42 -30.64 -31.47
N ALA A 6 -11.75 -29.43 -31.00
CA ALA A 6 -11.19 -28.19 -31.56
C ALA A 6 -9.75 -28.01 -31.04
N LEU A 7 -8.79 -28.41 -31.88
CA LEU A 7 -7.39 -27.98 -31.80
C LEU A 7 -7.33 -26.47 -32.05
N ILE A 8 -6.88 -25.70 -31.05
CA ILE A 8 -6.44 -24.32 -31.26
C ILE A 8 -4.95 -24.40 -31.57
N GLN A 9 -4.62 -24.36 -32.86
CA GLN A 9 -3.27 -24.08 -33.36
C GLN A 9 -2.89 -22.65 -32.97
N ALA A 10 -1.88 -22.51 -32.11
CA ALA A 10 -1.23 -21.23 -31.86
C ALA A 10 -0.31 -20.92 -33.04
N ASP A 11 -0.70 -19.96 -33.87
CA ASP A 11 0.08 -19.48 -35.00
C ASP A 11 1.18 -18.54 -34.47
N LEU A 12 2.41 -19.05 -34.48
CA LEU A 12 3.63 -18.32 -34.13
C LEU A 12 3.95 -17.36 -35.29
N ARG A 13 3.43 -16.13 -35.26
CA ARG A 13 3.97 -15.03 -36.08
C ARG A 13 4.90 -14.16 -35.24
N LEU A 14 6.20 -14.44 -35.41
CA LEU A 14 7.30 -13.51 -35.20
C LEU A 14 6.98 -12.18 -35.91
N VAL A 15 6.64 -11.15 -35.14
CA VAL A 15 6.65 -9.76 -35.61
C VAL A 15 7.94 -9.14 -35.11
N LEU A 16 8.87 -8.94 -36.03
CA LEU A 16 10.12 -8.23 -35.84
C LEU A 16 9.83 -6.77 -35.44
N CYS A 17 10.37 -6.35 -34.30
CA CYS A 17 10.40 -4.95 -33.87
C CYS A 17 11.21 -4.10 -34.86
N THR A 18 10.55 -3.20 -35.57
CA THR A 18 11.21 -2.00 -36.13
C THR A 18 10.97 -0.81 -35.20
N PRO A 19 11.99 0.00 -34.88
CA PRO A 19 11.81 1.16 -34.02
C PRO A 19 11.35 2.35 -34.86
N HIS A 20 10.27 3.03 -34.45
CA HIS A 20 10.13 4.46 -34.76
C HIS A 20 9.30 5.19 -33.68
N PRO A 21 9.60 6.47 -33.42
CA PRO A 21 9.23 7.18 -32.20
C PRO A 21 8.03 8.08 -32.46
N ILE A 22 6.85 7.73 -31.96
CA ILE A 22 5.76 8.71 -31.84
C ILE A 22 5.01 8.40 -30.56
N GLY A 23 4.94 9.40 -29.68
CA GLY A 23 4.29 9.31 -28.38
C GLY A 23 2.82 8.93 -28.51
N VAL A 24 2.43 7.92 -27.76
CA VAL A 24 1.03 7.69 -27.40
C VAL A 24 1.00 7.50 -25.90
N THR A 25 0.61 8.57 -25.20
CA THR A 25 0.34 8.59 -23.77
C THR A 25 -0.94 7.79 -23.55
N LEU A 26 -0.80 6.52 -23.15
CA LEU A 26 -1.92 5.73 -22.63
C LEU A 26 -2.24 6.26 -21.23
N GLN A 27 -3.22 7.15 -21.19
CA GLN A 27 -3.76 7.76 -19.98
C GLN A 27 -4.64 6.73 -19.27
N ILE A 28 -4.02 5.93 -18.39
CA ILE A 28 -4.76 5.13 -17.41
C ILE A 28 -5.21 6.12 -16.31
N PRO A 29 -6.52 6.30 -16.05
CA PRO A 29 -6.98 7.13 -14.96
C PRO A 29 -6.69 6.41 -13.63
N CYS A 30 -5.64 6.84 -12.93
CA CYS A 30 -5.41 6.41 -11.56
C CYS A 30 -6.60 6.85 -10.68
N PRO A 31 -7.15 5.95 -9.84
CA PRO A 31 -8.20 6.32 -8.91
C PRO A 31 -7.64 7.32 -7.88
N ASN A 32 -8.23 8.52 -7.93
CA ASN A 32 -8.28 9.58 -6.92
C ASN A 32 -7.19 9.57 -5.83
N PRO A 33 -6.24 10.53 -5.82
CA PRO A 33 -5.34 10.72 -4.69
C PRO A 33 -6.16 11.17 -3.47
N VAL A 34 -6.21 10.32 -2.44
CA VAL A 34 -6.62 10.72 -1.10
C VAL A 34 -5.69 11.86 -0.68
N LYS A 35 -6.22 13.08 -0.63
CA LYS A 35 -5.50 14.28 -0.23
C LYS A 35 -5.07 14.13 1.23
N TYR A 36 -3.88 13.58 1.47
CA TYR A 36 -3.26 13.63 2.78
C TYR A 36 -2.71 15.05 2.97
N LYS A 37 -3.50 15.91 3.61
CA LYS A 37 -3.02 17.18 4.14
C LYS A 37 -2.06 16.87 5.28
N SER A 38 -0.75 16.93 5.03
CA SER A 38 0.23 17.02 6.12
C SER A 38 0.25 18.45 6.64
N GLU A 39 -0.75 18.81 7.43
CA GLU A 39 -0.68 20.00 8.28
C GLU A 39 0.25 19.69 9.45
N TYR A 40 1.57 19.76 9.23
CA TYR A 40 2.51 19.94 10.34
C TYR A 40 2.40 21.39 10.81
N SER A 41 1.26 21.72 11.41
CA SER A 41 1.09 22.94 12.17
C SER A 41 1.73 22.72 13.54
N CYS A 42 2.82 23.44 13.77
CA CYS A 42 3.40 23.64 15.08
C CYS A 42 2.46 24.53 15.92
N PHE A 43 1.32 23.97 16.36
CA PHE A 43 0.43 24.61 17.34
C PHE A 43 1.03 24.44 18.75
N ALA A 44 2.14 25.15 18.99
CA ALA A 44 2.57 25.49 20.34
C ALA A 44 2.47 27.01 20.47
N CYS A 45 1.88 27.45 21.59
CA CYS A 45 1.59 28.83 21.95
C CYS A 45 0.45 29.49 21.17
N LEU A 46 -0.76 29.42 21.72
CA LEU A 46 -1.65 30.58 21.89
C LEU A 46 -2.90 30.13 22.68
N PHE A 47 -2.75 29.86 23.98
CA PHE A 47 -3.85 29.98 24.94
C PHE A 47 -3.25 30.11 26.35
N SER A 48 -3.12 31.34 26.81
CA SER A 48 -3.32 31.74 28.22
C SER A 48 -3.12 33.24 28.33
N ALA A 49 -4.21 33.99 28.19
CA ALA A 49 -4.28 35.37 28.67
C ALA A 49 -5.46 35.43 29.66
N ALA A 50 -5.17 35.19 30.94
CA ALA A 50 -6.06 35.56 32.03
C ALA A 50 -5.24 35.84 33.31
N ARG A 51 -5.20 37.15 33.63
CA ARG A 51 -5.00 37.81 34.93
C ARG A 51 -3.69 37.63 35.74
N LEU A 52 -2.98 38.77 35.79
CA LEU A 52 -2.70 39.59 36.99
C LEU A 52 -2.05 38.91 38.21
N GLN A 53 -0.75 39.15 38.41
CA GLN A 53 -0.17 39.96 39.50
C GLN A 53 1.35 39.76 39.57
N SER A 54 2.06 40.89 39.53
CA SER A 54 3.35 41.20 40.18
C SER A 54 4.26 40.04 40.62
N GLY A 55 5.46 39.98 40.06
CA GLY A 55 6.57 39.23 40.64
C GLY A 55 7.69 38.99 39.63
N VAL A 56 8.75 39.78 39.72
CA VAL A 56 9.99 39.59 38.96
C VAL A 56 10.65 38.29 39.40
N LEU A 57 10.58 37.26 38.58
CA LEU A 57 11.59 36.21 38.50
C LEU A 57 11.85 35.97 37.01
N HIS A 58 12.94 36.54 36.51
CA HIS A 58 13.43 36.30 35.16
C HIS A 58 13.95 34.86 35.11
N SER A 59 13.05 33.91 34.90
CA SER A 59 13.39 32.56 34.50
C SER A 59 14.03 32.66 33.12
N PHE A 60 15.36 32.55 33.08
CA PHE A 60 16.08 32.30 31.84
C PHE A 60 15.58 30.97 31.28
N VAL A 61 14.59 31.03 30.40
CA VAL A 61 14.19 29.92 29.54
C VAL A 61 15.35 29.71 28.59
N ARG A 62 16.28 28.84 29.01
CA ARG A 62 17.35 28.34 28.17
C ARG A 62 16.71 27.37 27.18
N CYS A 63 16.18 27.89 26.07
CA CYS A 63 15.83 27.08 24.91
C CYS A 63 17.11 26.38 24.43
N PRO A 64 17.22 25.04 24.45
CA PRO A 64 18.24 24.37 23.69
C PRO A 64 17.86 24.55 22.22
N LEU A 65 18.32 25.65 21.61
CA LEU A 65 18.42 25.78 20.17
C LEU A 65 19.21 24.56 19.68
N LYS A 66 18.50 23.52 19.23
CA LYS A 66 19.07 22.44 18.42
C LYS A 66 19.67 23.14 17.20
N ARG A 67 20.98 23.33 17.21
CA ARG A 67 21.78 23.66 16.03
C ARG A 67 21.78 22.46 15.10
N SER A 68 20.70 22.30 14.33
CA SER A 68 20.68 21.58 13.06
C SER A 68 19.30 21.71 12.43
N LEU A 69 18.99 22.90 11.89
CA LEU A 69 18.07 23.00 10.76
C LEU A 69 18.91 22.90 9.49
N HIS A 70 19.37 21.69 9.15
CA HIS A 70 19.86 21.42 7.79
C HIS A 70 18.64 21.18 6.89
N SER A 71 17.79 22.20 6.76
CA SER A 71 16.76 22.29 5.74
C SER A 71 17.36 23.08 4.59
N CYS A 72 18.25 22.47 3.82
CA CYS A 72 18.70 23.10 2.59
C CYS A 72 17.55 22.99 1.56
N PRO A 73 16.97 24.10 1.08
CA PRO A 73 15.85 24.05 0.11
C PRO A 73 16.21 23.28 -1.17
N SER A 74 17.50 23.19 -1.49
CA SER A 74 18.04 22.43 -2.62
C SER A 74 17.88 20.91 -2.47
N LEU A 75 17.84 20.36 -1.25
CA LEU A 75 17.61 18.93 -1.01
C LEU A 75 16.12 18.55 -1.17
N CYS A 76 15.23 19.54 -1.07
CA CYS A 76 13.79 19.39 -1.32
C CYS A 76 13.39 19.74 -2.76
N ALA A 77 14.31 20.32 -3.54
CA ALA A 77 14.06 20.62 -4.94
C ALA A 77 13.84 19.31 -5.73
N ALA A 78 12.82 19.30 -6.60
CA ALA A 78 12.45 18.17 -7.46
C ALA A 78 11.96 16.86 -6.78
N GLN A 79 11.82 16.78 -5.45
CA GLN A 79 11.27 15.57 -4.78
C GLN A 79 9.89 15.18 -5.34
N ASN A 80 9.02 16.17 -5.52
CA ASN A 80 7.68 15.94 -6.09
C ASN A 80 7.71 15.43 -7.52
N TRP A 81 8.69 15.87 -8.32
CA TRP A 81 8.87 15.37 -9.68
C TRP A 81 9.31 13.91 -9.66
N ARG A 82 10.29 13.56 -8.81
CA ARG A 82 10.78 12.17 -8.66
C ARG A 82 9.66 11.21 -8.27
N ILE A 83 8.87 11.56 -7.26
CA ILE A 83 7.75 10.72 -6.81
C ILE A 83 6.70 10.56 -7.91
N LYS A 84 6.38 11.64 -8.65
CA LYS A 84 5.46 11.57 -9.80
C LYS A 84 5.94 10.62 -10.90
N HIS A 85 7.26 10.47 -11.04
CA HIS A 85 7.89 9.57 -12.00
C HIS A 85 8.22 8.18 -11.41
N GLY A 86 7.80 7.88 -10.18
CA GLY A 86 8.04 6.59 -9.54
C GLY A 86 9.47 6.37 -9.04
N PHE A 87 10.26 7.44 -8.90
CA PHE A 87 11.59 7.40 -8.29
C PHE A 87 11.51 7.58 -6.77
N ALA A 88 12.61 7.20 -6.11
CA ALA A 88 12.83 7.46 -4.70
C ALA A 88 12.71 8.94 -4.35
N ARG A 89 12.34 9.24 -3.10
CA ARG A 89 12.26 10.62 -2.63
C ARG A 89 13.63 11.29 -2.64
N SER A 90 14.66 10.54 -2.27
CA SER A 90 16.07 10.94 -2.28
C SER A 90 16.91 10.00 -3.13
N ASP A 91 17.99 10.49 -3.71
CA ASP A 91 18.91 9.71 -4.56
C ASP A 91 19.65 8.56 -3.81
N SER A 92 19.68 8.62 -2.48
CA SER A 92 20.38 7.66 -1.61
C SER A 92 19.52 6.53 -1.04
N GLU A 93 18.23 6.48 -1.38
CA GLU A 93 17.27 5.56 -0.75
C GLU A 93 17.27 4.18 -1.44
N TYR A 94 16.88 4.15 -2.71
CA TYR A 94 16.94 2.98 -3.58
C TYR A 94 17.21 3.42 -5.02
N GLY A 95 17.80 2.54 -5.81
CA GLY A 95 18.09 2.79 -7.22
C GLY A 95 19.54 2.51 -7.60
N PRO A 96 19.88 2.71 -8.88
CA PRO A 96 21.17 2.29 -9.43
C PRO A 96 22.36 2.95 -8.73
N LEU A 97 22.22 4.22 -8.31
CA LEU A 97 23.27 4.94 -7.60
C LEU A 97 23.58 4.35 -6.21
N THR A 98 22.61 3.68 -5.57
CA THR A 98 22.75 3.18 -4.20
C THR A 98 22.94 1.67 -4.12
N ASP A 99 22.32 0.92 -5.04
CA ASP A 99 22.24 -0.54 -4.99
C ASP A 99 23.33 -1.24 -5.81
N LEU A 100 23.90 -0.55 -6.81
CA LEU A 100 24.99 -1.07 -7.62
C LEU A 100 26.33 -0.95 -6.88
N PRO A 101 27.28 -1.88 -7.14
CA PRO A 101 28.62 -1.77 -6.59
C PRO A 101 29.39 -0.63 -7.27
N ASP A 102 30.02 0.22 -6.47
CA ASP A 102 30.81 1.36 -6.95
C ASP A 102 32.09 0.93 -7.72
N TRP A 103 32.55 -0.31 -7.54
CA TRP A 103 33.75 -0.84 -8.19
C TRP A 103 33.67 -2.36 -8.39
N SER A 104 34.49 -2.87 -9.30
CA SER A 104 34.70 -4.30 -9.53
C SER A 104 36.18 -4.59 -9.80
N PHE A 105 36.59 -5.85 -9.68
CA PHE A 105 37.96 -6.23 -10.04
C PHE A 105 38.16 -6.12 -11.56
N ALA A 106 39.38 -5.83 -12.02
CA ALA A 106 39.71 -5.77 -13.45
C ALA A 106 39.40 -7.10 -14.18
N ASP A 107 39.49 -8.22 -13.45
CA ASP A 107 39.14 -9.55 -13.94
C ASP A 107 37.62 -9.76 -14.16
N GLY A 108 36.79 -8.79 -13.77
CA GLY A 108 35.32 -8.87 -13.84
C GLY A 108 34.67 -9.56 -12.64
N ARG A 109 35.43 -9.98 -11.63
CA ARG A 109 34.85 -10.51 -10.37
C ARG A 109 34.10 -9.38 -9.65
N PRO A 110 32.90 -9.65 -9.10
CA PRO A 110 32.17 -8.65 -8.34
C PRO A 110 32.92 -8.30 -7.05
N GLY A 111 32.79 -7.03 -6.62
CA GLY A 111 33.24 -6.61 -5.30
C GLY A 111 32.48 -7.34 -4.19
N GLN A 112 33.10 -7.48 -3.03
CA GLN A 112 32.40 -7.99 -1.85
C GLN A 112 31.29 -7.01 -1.43
N PRO A 113 30.10 -7.49 -1.04
CA PRO A 113 29.01 -6.61 -0.63
C PRO A 113 29.36 -5.91 0.68
N TRP A 114 29.12 -4.60 0.76
CA TRP A 114 29.32 -3.85 1.99
C TRP A 114 28.16 -4.04 2.97
N LYS A 115 28.41 -3.76 4.25
CA LYS A 115 27.47 -3.99 5.37
C LYS A 115 26.08 -3.41 5.11
N GLY A 116 26.01 -2.18 4.61
CA GLY A 116 24.75 -1.51 4.26
C GLY A 116 23.94 -2.21 3.17
N GLN A 117 24.58 -2.74 2.12
CA GLN A 117 23.89 -3.45 1.04
C GLN A 117 23.32 -4.78 1.57
N THR A 118 24.08 -5.51 2.37
CA THR A 118 23.62 -6.76 3.01
C THR A 118 22.44 -6.48 3.96
N ARG A 119 22.54 -5.44 4.79
CA ARG A 119 21.45 -5.04 5.69
C ARG A 119 20.15 -4.74 4.94
N ARG A 120 20.21 -3.90 3.89
CA ARG A 120 19.02 -3.55 3.08
C ARG A 120 18.39 -4.79 2.43
N LYS A 121 19.21 -5.74 1.96
CA LYS A 121 18.73 -7.01 1.38
C LYS A 121 17.97 -7.85 2.42
N GLU A 122 18.50 -7.97 3.64
CA GLU A 122 17.82 -8.74 4.70
C GLU A 122 16.53 -8.03 5.13
N GLU A 123 16.55 -6.71 5.33
CA GLU A 123 15.35 -5.92 5.63
C GLU A 123 14.26 -6.09 4.57
N ASN A 124 14.63 -6.05 3.28
CA ASN A 124 13.69 -6.26 2.18
C ASN A 124 13.12 -7.68 2.18
N LYS A 125 13.92 -8.69 2.51
CA LYS A 125 13.48 -10.09 2.62
C LYS A 125 12.53 -10.28 3.80
N GLU A 126 12.82 -9.70 4.95
CA GLU A 126 11.93 -9.70 6.11
C GLU A 126 10.61 -9.01 5.80
N PHE A 127 10.66 -7.86 5.13
CA PHE A 127 9.49 -7.11 4.69
C PHE A 127 8.61 -7.91 3.73
N ALA A 128 9.21 -8.53 2.70
CA ALA A 128 8.50 -9.39 1.75
C ALA A 128 7.85 -10.59 2.45
N SER A 129 8.57 -11.22 3.38
CA SER A 129 8.07 -12.35 4.17
C SER A 129 6.85 -11.95 5.01
N ARG A 130 6.89 -10.74 5.59
CA ARG A 130 5.76 -10.18 6.35
C ARG A 130 4.53 -9.95 5.46
N ILE A 131 4.71 -9.40 4.27
CA ILE A 131 3.60 -9.18 3.32
C ILE A 131 2.90 -10.51 3.01
N ILE A 132 3.67 -11.54 2.68
CA ILE A 132 3.12 -12.87 2.37
C ILE A 132 2.32 -13.42 3.55
N ARG A 133 2.87 -13.33 4.77
CA ARG A 133 2.17 -13.78 5.98
C ARG A 133 0.83 -13.06 6.17
N LEU A 134 0.80 -11.73 6.06
CA LEU A 134 -0.41 -10.94 6.24
C LEU A 134 -1.46 -11.23 5.16
N ASN A 135 -1.03 -11.41 3.91
CA ASN A 135 -1.94 -11.80 2.83
C ASN A 135 -2.58 -13.16 3.12
N ASN A 136 -1.80 -14.13 3.58
CA ASN A 136 -2.32 -15.44 3.94
C ASN A 136 -3.35 -15.37 5.09
N GLU A 137 -3.12 -14.52 6.09
CA GLU A 137 -4.07 -14.32 7.19
C GLU A 137 -5.40 -13.75 6.69
N ILE A 138 -5.34 -12.76 5.79
CA ILE A 138 -6.52 -12.17 5.15
C ILE A 138 -7.27 -13.22 4.34
N ASP A 139 -6.58 -13.98 3.49
CA ASP A 139 -7.20 -15.02 2.65
C ASP A 139 -7.87 -16.11 3.47
N GLN A 140 -7.23 -16.54 4.56
CA GLN A 140 -7.83 -17.49 5.50
C GLN A 140 -9.07 -16.91 6.19
N GLY A 141 -9.03 -15.64 6.58
CA GLY A 141 -10.18 -14.93 7.14
C GLY A 141 -11.36 -14.88 6.17
N MET A 142 -11.09 -14.55 4.91
CA MET A 142 -12.10 -14.50 3.85
C MET A 142 -12.72 -15.87 3.58
N LYS A 143 -11.90 -16.94 3.49
CA LYS A 143 -12.40 -18.31 3.32
C LYS A 143 -13.33 -18.72 4.45
N LYS A 144 -12.89 -18.55 5.71
CA LYS A 144 -13.71 -18.87 6.89
C LYS A 144 -15.01 -18.06 6.94
N TRP A 145 -14.97 -16.79 6.55
CA TRP A 145 -16.17 -15.95 6.47
C TRP A 145 -17.15 -16.46 5.41
N THR A 146 -16.65 -16.77 4.21
CA THR A 146 -17.46 -17.31 3.11
C THR A 146 -18.10 -18.65 3.49
N GLU A 147 -17.32 -19.60 4.03
CA GLU A 147 -17.81 -20.89 4.51
C GLU A 147 -18.90 -20.73 5.58
N LYS A 148 -18.72 -19.76 6.49
CA LYS A 148 -19.74 -19.44 7.50
C LYS A 148 -21.02 -18.90 6.86
N GLN A 149 -20.94 -18.02 5.87
CA GLN A 149 -22.12 -17.50 5.17
C GLN A 149 -22.87 -18.62 4.43
N GLU A 150 -22.14 -19.50 3.75
CA GLU A 150 -22.70 -20.66 3.05
C GLU A 150 -23.38 -21.63 4.02
N GLY A 151 -22.71 -21.99 5.11
CA GLY A 151 -23.28 -22.85 6.14
C GLY A 151 -24.51 -22.25 6.84
N LEU A 152 -24.57 -20.92 6.99
CA LEU A 152 -25.77 -20.25 7.51
C LEU A 152 -26.94 -20.35 6.54
N LYS A 153 -26.70 -20.12 5.24
CA LYS A 153 -27.72 -20.27 4.18
C LYS A 153 -28.21 -21.71 4.11
N GLU A 154 -27.30 -22.68 4.12
CA GLU A 154 -27.65 -24.10 4.09
C GLU A 154 -28.50 -24.51 5.29
N ARG A 155 -28.14 -24.07 6.51
CA ARG A 155 -28.95 -24.32 7.71
C ARG A 155 -30.34 -23.71 7.63
N GLN A 156 -30.48 -22.52 7.02
CA GLN A 156 -31.78 -21.89 6.81
C GLN A 156 -32.63 -22.72 5.83
N LEU A 157 -32.06 -23.08 4.68
CA LEU A 157 -32.72 -23.94 3.70
C LEU A 157 -33.11 -25.30 4.28
N LEU A 158 -32.25 -25.90 5.11
CA LEU A 158 -32.54 -27.16 5.78
C LEU A 158 -33.71 -27.02 6.77
N LYS A 159 -33.76 -25.91 7.53
CA LYS A 159 -34.89 -25.62 8.43
C LYS A 159 -36.20 -25.46 7.66
N GLU A 160 -36.19 -24.78 6.53
CA GLU A 160 -37.37 -24.61 5.67
C GLU A 160 -37.84 -25.95 5.09
N LYS A 161 -36.92 -26.79 4.60
CA LYS A 161 -37.23 -28.13 4.11
C LYS A 161 -37.79 -29.04 5.20
N ASN A 162 -37.26 -28.94 6.42
CA ASN A 162 -37.67 -29.75 7.56
C ASN A 162 -38.89 -29.17 8.31
N GLN A 163 -39.40 -27.99 7.92
CA GLN A 163 -40.59 -27.41 8.54
C GLN A 163 -41.83 -28.22 8.14
N LEU A 164 -42.56 -28.66 9.17
CA LEU A 164 -43.86 -29.31 8.98
C LEU A 164 -44.88 -28.30 8.47
N LYS A 165 -45.74 -28.73 7.54
CA LYS A 165 -46.86 -27.90 7.06
C LYS A 165 -47.81 -27.60 8.22
N SER A 166 -48.26 -26.35 8.30
CA SER A 166 -49.22 -25.94 9.33
C SER A 166 -50.56 -26.67 9.15
N LYS A 167 -51.12 -27.18 10.25
CA LYS A 167 -52.34 -27.99 10.22
C LYS A 167 -53.65 -27.18 10.15
N ALA A 168 -53.61 -25.85 10.24
CA ALA A 168 -54.81 -25.03 10.34
C ALA A 168 -54.83 -23.87 9.32
N ILE A 169 -55.95 -23.74 8.60
CA ILE A 169 -56.30 -22.55 7.81
C ILE A 169 -57.27 -21.71 8.65
N PHE A 170 -56.78 -20.70 9.36
CA PHE A 170 -57.64 -19.79 10.11
C PHE A 170 -58.24 -18.74 9.15
N LYS A 171 -59.42 -19.02 8.59
CA LYS A 171 -60.18 -18.00 7.84
C LYS A 171 -60.67 -16.94 8.83
N LYS A 172 -60.01 -15.78 8.90
CA LYS A 172 -60.57 -14.60 9.57
C LYS A 172 -61.73 -14.10 8.72
N SER A 173 -62.98 -14.43 9.10
CA SER A 173 -64.15 -13.78 8.53
C SER A 173 -64.20 -12.33 9.04
N SER A 174 -64.08 -11.35 8.14
CA SER A 174 -64.40 -9.95 8.41
C SER A 174 -65.89 -9.84 8.77
N LYS A 175 -66.20 -9.37 9.99
CA LYS A 175 -67.57 -9.06 10.40
C LYS A 175 -67.91 -7.64 9.91
N SER A 176 -68.98 -7.56 9.14
CA SER A 176 -69.62 -6.33 8.68
C SER A 176 -70.41 -5.65 9.79
#